data_AF-A0AAV3K7A7-F1
#
_entry.id   AF-A0AAV3K7A7-F1
#
_cell.length_a   1.000
_cell.length_b   1.000
_cell.length_c   1.000
_cell.angle_alpha   90.00
_cell.angle_beta   90.00
_cell.angle_gamma   90.00
#
_symmetry.space_group_name_H-M   'P 1'
#
loop_
_entity.id
_entity.type
_entity.pdbx_description
1 polymer ?
#
loop_
_entity_poly.entity_id
_entity_poly.type
_entity_poly.pdbx_seq_one_letter_code
_entity_poly.pdbx_strand_id
1 'polypeptide(L)'
;MRNGIVLIGLLLLVGCQSTPSVSPTKGEPNFWYDVGYKDATSGVVVRDNETLSEWSGNPEVDRHAYLNGYRAGQAEWCYPDNVAAWGRAGKSFPAGCDTVNNAEKLKKVWQHAADESTSHHRSAD
;
A
#
# COMPACT_ATOMS: atom_id res chain seq x y z
N MET A 1 59.60 -19.94 39.71
CA MET A 1 58.31 -19.78 40.44
C MET A 1 57.44 -18.88 39.56
N ARG A 2 56.61 -19.43 38.67
CA ARG A 2 55.28 -20.03 38.90
C ARG A 2 54.20 -18.93 39.01
N ASN A 3 53.27 -18.99 38.04
CA ASN A 3 51.95 -18.33 37.94
C ASN A 3 51.94 -16.94 37.28
N GLY A 4 51.05 -16.61 36.35
CA GLY A 4 49.89 -17.33 35.82
C GLY A 4 49.15 -16.43 34.81
N ILE A 5 48.64 -17.06 33.75
CA ILE A 5 47.76 -16.51 32.73
C ILE A 5 46.50 -15.93 33.37
N VAL A 6 46.06 -14.73 32.97
CA VAL A 6 44.62 -14.45 32.76
C VAL A 6 44.46 -13.43 31.61
N LEU A 7 44.03 -13.93 30.45
CA LEU A 7 43.42 -13.16 29.38
C LEU A 7 42.12 -12.52 29.89
N ILE A 8 41.92 -11.22 29.69
CA ILE A 8 40.58 -10.64 29.65
C ILE A 8 40.51 -9.72 28.43
N GLY A 9 40.10 -10.32 27.32
CA GLY A 9 39.58 -9.57 26.17
C GLY A 9 38.22 -8.98 26.56
N LEU A 10 38.12 -7.65 26.56
CA LEU A 10 36.83 -6.98 26.55
C LEU A 10 36.19 -7.22 25.18
N LEU A 11 35.33 -8.23 25.09
CA LEU A 11 34.40 -8.37 23.99
C LEU A 11 33.47 -7.15 23.98
N LEU A 12 33.48 -6.46 22.85
CA LEU A 12 32.49 -5.49 22.43
C LEU A 12 31.12 -6.19 22.32
N LEU A 13 30.22 -5.92 23.25
CA LEU A 13 28.80 -6.25 23.13
C LEU A 13 28.01 -4.95 22.93
N VAL A 14 28.18 -4.34 21.75
CA VAL A 14 27.13 -3.47 21.19
C VAL A 14 25.97 -4.39 20.78
N GLY A 15 25.03 -4.58 21.69
CA GLY A 15 23.75 -5.20 21.37
C GLY A 15 22.92 -4.20 20.56
N CYS A 16 22.97 -4.29 19.23
CA CYS A 16 21.86 -3.82 18.41
C CYS A 16 20.65 -4.70 18.77
N GLN A 17 19.76 -4.19 19.62
CA GLN A 17 18.43 -4.75 19.78
C GLN A 17 17.75 -4.59 18.42
N SER A 18 17.84 -5.63 17.58
CA SER A 18 16.98 -5.72 16.40
C SER A 18 15.57 -5.79 16.97
N THR A 19 14.81 -4.71 16.86
CA THR A 19 13.39 -4.77 17.18
C THR A 19 12.81 -5.95 16.37
N PRO A 20 12.07 -6.87 17.01
CA PRO A 20 11.42 -7.91 16.24
C PRO A 20 10.47 -7.18 15.30
N SER A 21 10.76 -7.24 13.99
CA SER A 21 9.78 -7.02 12.95
C SER A 21 8.73 -8.10 13.18
N VAL A 22 7.68 -7.74 13.93
CA VAL A 22 6.46 -8.52 13.99
C VAL A 22 5.83 -8.33 12.61
N SER A 23 6.31 -9.10 11.64
CA SER A 23 5.58 -9.30 10.40
C SER A 23 4.28 -10.00 10.81
N PRO A 24 3.10 -9.41 10.58
CA PRO A 24 1.85 -10.05 10.96
C PRO A 24 1.79 -11.42 10.30
N THR A 25 1.62 -12.45 11.13
CA THR A 25 1.38 -13.82 10.68
C THR A 25 0.22 -13.78 9.69
N LYS A 26 0.41 -14.32 8.47
CA LYS A 26 -0.67 -14.47 7.49
C LYS A 26 -1.87 -15.13 8.18
N GLY A 27 -2.93 -14.36 8.48
CA GLY A 27 -4.17 -14.88 9.06
C GLY A 27 -4.74 -14.11 10.26
N GLU A 28 -3.97 -13.27 10.96
CA GLU A 28 -4.54 -12.37 11.98
C GLU A 28 -5.10 -11.10 11.32
N PRO A 29 -6.36 -10.71 11.59
CA PRO A 29 -6.92 -9.45 11.11
C PRO A 29 -6.08 -8.28 11.62
N ASN A 30 -5.45 -7.53 10.72
CA ASN A 30 -4.75 -6.30 11.07
C ASN A 30 -5.57 -5.12 10.54
N PHE A 31 -6.16 -4.35 11.45
CA PHE A 31 -6.97 -3.17 11.13
C PHE A 31 -6.30 -2.25 10.11
N TRP A 32 -5.01 -1.95 10.29
CA TRP A 32 -4.28 -1.04 9.42
C TRP A 32 -4.02 -1.65 8.03
N TYR A 33 -3.78 -2.96 7.96
CA TYR A 33 -3.74 -3.68 6.68
C TYR A 33 -5.06 -3.51 5.92
N ASP A 34 -6.20 -3.74 6.58
CA ASP A 34 -7.52 -3.63 5.94
C ASP A 34 -7.82 -2.20 5.48
N VAL A 35 -7.44 -1.20 6.28
CA VAL A 35 -7.54 0.23 5.89
C VAL A 35 -6.71 0.52 4.63
N GLY A 36 -5.46 0.06 4.59
CA GLY A 36 -4.59 0.23 3.43
C GLY A 36 -5.14 -0.46 2.18
N TYR A 37 -5.59 -1.70 2.33
CA TYR A 37 -6.19 -2.47 1.25
C TYR A 37 -7.44 -1.77 0.69
N LYS A 38 -8.30 -1.26 1.56
CA LYS A 38 -9.51 -0.52 1.20
C LYS A 38 -9.19 0.78 0.48
N ASP A 39 -8.21 1.55 0.96
CA ASP A 39 -7.79 2.80 0.29
C ASP A 39 -7.32 2.52 -1.15
N ALA A 40 -6.49 1.50 -1.34
CA ALA A 40 -5.97 1.13 -2.66
C ALA A 40 -7.07 0.66 -3.62
N THR A 41 -7.96 -0.23 -3.16
CA THR A 41 -9.09 -0.73 -3.97
C THR A 41 -10.16 0.33 -4.23
N SER A 42 -10.20 1.39 -3.41
CA SER A 42 -11.06 2.57 -3.65
C SER A 42 -10.42 3.59 -4.60
N GLY A 43 -9.19 3.35 -5.07
CA GLY A 43 -8.47 4.24 -5.97
C GLY A 43 -7.86 5.48 -5.30
N VAL A 44 -7.77 5.50 -3.98
CA VAL A 44 -7.23 6.63 -3.20
C VAL A 44 -5.72 6.53 -3.09
N VAL A 45 -5.03 7.67 -3.02
CA VAL A 45 -3.58 7.72 -2.75
C VAL A 45 -3.26 7.28 -1.32
N VAL A 46 -2.01 6.87 -1.10
CA VAL A 46 -1.46 6.61 0.24
C VAL A 46 -1.68 7.83 1.14
N ARG A 47 -2.30 7.63 2.29
CA ARG A 47 -2.51 8.65 3.32
C ARG A 47 -1.28 8.80 4.21
N ASP A 48 -1.08 9.96 4.83
CA ASP A 48 -0.10 10.14 5.91
C ASP A 48 -0.65 9.65 7.26
N ASN A 49 0.21 9.57 8.28
CA ASN A 49 -0.17 9.08 9.60
C ASN A 49 -1.13 10.03 10.33
N GLU A 50 -1.09 11.33 10.07
CA GLU A 50 -1.99 12.30 10.69
C GLU A 50 -3.43 12.07 10.21
N THR A 51 -3.61 11.97 8.90
CA THR A 51 -4.88 11.64 8.25
C THR A 51 -5.39 10.27 8.71
N LEU A 52 -4.51 9.27 8.76
CA LEU A 52 -4.87 7.92 9.20
C LEU A 52 -5.35 7.92 10.65
N SER A 53 -4.63 8.61 11.55
CA SER A 53 -5.01 8.74 12.95
C SER A 53 -6.36 9.45 13.11
N GLU A 54 -6.52 10.60 12.45
CA GLU A 54 -7.75 11.40 12.53
C GLU A 54 -8.97 10.62 12.03
N TRP A 55 -8.89 10.00 10.85
CA TRP A 55 -10.05 9.40 10.19
C TRP A 55 -10.41 8.03 10.77
N SER A 56 -9.45 7.32 11.35
CA SER A 56 -9.69 6.04 12.03
C SER A 56 -10.09 6.21 13.50
N GLY A 57 -9.83 7.38 14.10
CA GLY A 57 -9.92 7.58 15.55
C GLY A 57 -8.88 6.78 16.34
N ASN A 58 -7.84 6.26 15.68
CA ASN A 58 -6.79 5.46 16.29
C ASN A 58 -5.43 6.17 16.18
N PRO A 59 -4.90 6.75 17.28
CA PRO A 59 -3.60 7.43 17.26
C PRO A 59 -2.40 6.48 17.09
N GLU A 60 -2.58 5.18 17.32
CA GLU A 60 -1.52 4.17 17.21
C GLU A 60 -1.49 3.60 15.78
N VAL A 61 -0.94 4.40 14.85
CA VAL A 61 -0.86 4.03 13.43
C VAL A 61 0.23 2.97 13.19
N ASP A 62 -0.18 1.75 12.82
CA ASP A 62 0.73 0.75 12.24
C ASP A 62 0.94 1.05 10.75
N ARG A 63 1.90 1.94 10.49
CA ARG A 63 2.25 2.37 9.14
C ARG A 63 2.69 1.20 8.25
N HIS A 64 3.39 0.23 8.82
CA HIS A 64 3.91 -0.89 8.04
C HIS A 64 2.78 -1.81 7.57
N ALA A 65 1.83 -2.14 8.45
CA ALA A 65 0.65 -2.90 8.07
C ALA A 65 -0.21 -2.16 7.04
N TYR A 66 -0.42 -0.85 7.22
CA TYR A 66 -1.12 -0.01 6.24
C TYR A 66 -0.50 -0.08 4.85
N LEU A 67 0.81 0.14 4.74
CA LEU A 67 1.50 0.09 3.45
C LEU A 67 1.49 -1.30 2.82
N ASN A 68 1.56 -2.36 3.62
CA ASN A 68 1.44 -3.73 3.14
C ASN A 68 0.05 -4.01 2.56
N GLY A 69 -1.01 -3.59 3.26
CA GLY A 69 -2.38 -3.69 2.78
C GLY A 69 -2.60 -2.88 1.50
N TYR A 70 -2.09 -1.64 1.46
CA TYR A 70 -2.18 -0.77 0.30
C TYR A 70 -1.53 -1.39 -0.94
N ARG A 71 -0.32 -1.95 -0.80
CA ARG A 71 0.37 -2.62 -1.91
C ARG A 71 -0.35 -3.89 -2.37
N ALA A 72 -0.95 -4.65 -1.44
CA ALA A 72 -1.77 -5.80 -1.78
C ALA A 72 -3.04 -5.38 -2.56
N GLY A 73 -3.73 -4.34 -2.11
CA GLY A 73 -4.88 -3.77 -2.80
C GLY A 73 -4.53 -3.20 -4.17
N GLN A 74 -3.38 -2.53 -4.33
CA GLN A 74 -2.90 -2.10 -5.65
C GLN A 74 -2.66 -3.29 -6.58
N ALA A 75 -2.03 -4.36 -6.08
CA ALA A 75 -1.73 -5.55 -6.86
C ALA A 75 -3.00 -6.26 -7.34
N GLU A 76 -4.10 -6.19 -6.59
CA GLU A 76 -5.41 -6.75 -6.98
C GLU A 76 -6.27 -5.80 -7.81
N TRP A 77 -6.19 -4.50 -7.55
CA TRP A 77 -7.10 -3.51 -8.15
C TRP A 77 -6.57 -2.89 -9.44
N CYS A 78 -5.27 -2.59 -9.53
CA CYS A 78 -4.66 -1.89 -10.66
C CYS A 78 -4.43 -2.81 -11.87
N TYR A 79 -5.51 -3.45 -12.34
CA TYR A 79 -5.58 -4.27 -13.54
C TYR A 79 -6.38 -3.59 -14.66
N PRO A 80 -6.08 -3.89 -15.94
CA PRO A 80 -6.76 -3.30 -17.09
C PRO A 80 -8.28 -3.36 -17.02
N ASP A 81 -8.85 -4.50 -16.64
CA ASP A 81 -10.31 -4.70 -16.65
C ASP A 81 -11.02 -3.81 -15.61
N ASN A 82 -10.47 -3.74 -14.40
CA ASN A 82 -10.99 -2.88 -13.33
C ASN A 82 -10.92 -1.40 -13.74
N VAL A 83 -9.76 -0.98 -14.26
CA VAL A 83 -9.51 0.39 -14.68
C VAL A 83 -10.39 0.79 -15.88
N ALA A 84 -10.63 -0.12 -16.82
CA ALA A 84 -11.55 0.09 -17.93
C ALA A 84 -13.00 0.23 -17.45
N ALA A 85 -13.46 -0.64 -16.55
CA ALA A 85 -14.78 -0.53 -15.94
C ALA A 85 -14.96 0.79 -15.19
N TRP A 86 -13.93 1.23 -14.45
CA TRP A 86 -13.89 2.51 -13.75
C TRP A 86 -14.02 3.71 -14.70
N GLY A 87 -13.29 3.68 -15.83
CA GLY A 87 -13.39 4.70 -16.88
C GLY A 87 -14.75 4.75 -17.56
N ARG A 88 -15.33 3.59 -17.91
CA ARG A 88 -16.69 3.52 -18.48
C ARG A 88 -17.76 4.08 -17.54
N ALA A 89 -17.56 3.95 -16.24
CA ALA A 89 -18.41 4.54 -15.21
C ALA A 89 -18.23 6.07 -15.04
N GLY A 90 -17.43 6.72 -15.88
CA GLY A 90 -17.22 8.17 -15.87
C GLY A 90 -16.33 8.66 -14.71
N LYS A 91 -15.63 7.75 -14.02
CA LYS A 91 -14.74 8.11 -12.91
C LYS A 91 -13.37 8.50 -13.45
N SER A 92 -12.72 9.47 -12.81
CA SER A 92 -11.33 9.83 -13.10
C SER A 92 -10.39 8.65 -12.88
N PHE A 93 -9.24 8.64 -13.57
CA PHE A 93 -8.21 7.63 -13.35
C PHE A 93 -7.92 7.47 -11.85
N PRO A 94 -7.90 6.24 -11.30
CA PRO A 94 -7.69 6.04 -9.88
C PRO A 94 -6.27 6.47 -9.51
N ALA A 95 -6.14 7.54 -8.72
CA ALA A 95 -4.86 8.10 -8.31
C ALA A 95 -3.99 7.07 -7.56
N GLY A 96 -4.63 6.12 -6.87
CA GLY A 96 -3.94 4.99 -6.26
C GLY A 96 -3.18 4.09 -7.25
N CYS A 97 -3.46 4.15 -8.55
CA CYS A 97 -2.73 3.43 -9.59
C CYS A 97 -1.69 4.29 -10.33
N ASP A 98 -1.45 5.55 -9.94
CA ASP A 98 -0.43 6.40 -10.59
C ASP A 98 1.01 5.95 -10.29
N THR A 99 1.21 5.18 -9.23
CA THR A 99 2.54 4.79 -8.73
C THR A 99 2.93 3.35 -9.08
N VAL A 100 2.04 2.58 -9.72
CA VAL A 100 2.38 1.20 -10.13
C VAL A 100 3.24 1.20 -11.41
N ASN A 101 4.07 0.18 -11.59
CA ASN A 101 5.04 0.11 -12.69
C ASN A 101 4.43 0.26 -14.10
N ASN A 102 3.16 -0.12 -14.27
CA ASN A 102 2.43 -0.08 -15.54
C ASN A 102 1.39 1.06 -15.60
N ALA A 103 1.52 2.11 -14.77
CA ALA A 103 0.56 3.21 -14.67
C ALA A 103 0.21 3.83 -16.04
N GLU A 104 1.20 4.11 -16.88
CA GLU A 104 0.99 4.68 -18.22
C GLU A 104 0.19 3.75 -19.16
N LYS A 105 0.35 2.42 -19.02
CA LYS A 105 -0.48 1.46 -19.75
C LYS A 105 -1.92 1.49 -19.23
N LEU A 106 -2.10 1.55 -17.92
CA LEU A 106 -3.43 1.62 -17.29
C LEU A 106 -4.15 2.92 -17.65
N LYS A 107 -3.46 4.07 -17.69
CA LYS A 107 -4.04 5.35 -18.14
C LYS A 107 -4.58 5.27 -19.56
N LYS A 108 -3.87 4.62 -20.48
CA LYS A 108 -4.35 4.42 -21.86
C LYS A 108 -5.60 3.55 -21.92
N VAL A 109 -5.65 2.48 -21.12
CA VAL A 109 -6.84 1.61 -21.01
C VAL A 109 -8.03 2.39 -20.45
N TRP A 110 -7.82 3.14 -19.38
CA TRP A 110 -8.84 4.01 -18.78
C TRP A 110 -9.37 5.05 -19.79
N GLN A 111 -8.48 5.76 -20.46
CA GLN A 111 -8.83 6.84 -21.39
C GLN A 111 -9.70 6.30 -22.52
N HIS A 112 -9.28 5.20 -23.15
CA HIS A 112 -10.05 4.56 -24.21
C HIS A 112 -11.45 4.17 -23.75
N ALA A 113 -11.56 3.55 -22.58
CA ALA A 113 -12.83 3.12 -22.00
C ALA A 113 -13.76 4.31 -21.64
N ALA A 114 -13.20 5.43 -21.18
CA ALA A 114 -13.95 6.65 -20.87
C ALA A 114 -14.45 7.36 -22.15
N ASP A 115 -13.64 7.39 -23.20
CA ASP A 115 -13.99 8.00 -24.49
C ASP A 115 -15.12 7.21 -25.18
N GLU A 116 -15.04 5.88 -25.18
CA GLU A 116 -16.09 5.01 -25.71
C GLU A 116 -17.43 5.26 -25.00
N SER A 117 -17.43 5.31 -23.66
CA SER A 117 -18.65 5.58 -22.88
C SER A 117 -19.24 6.95 -23.22
N THR A 118 -18.41 7.98 -23.33
CA THR A 118 -18.85 9.34 -23.68
C THR A 118 -19.46 9.41 -25.08
N SER A 119 -18.87 8.69 -26.05
CA SER A 119 -19.38 8.62 -27.42
C SER A 119 -20.75 7.95 -27.50
N HIS A 120 -20.95 6.86 -26.74
CA HIS A 120 -22.22 6.14 -26.69
C HIS A 120 -23.35 6.99 -26.11
N HIS A 121 -23.08 7.78 -25.06
CA HIS A 121 -24.10 8.68 -24.49
C HIS A 121 -24.50 9.76 -25.51
N ARG A 122 -23.53 10.37 -26.20
CA ARG A 122 -23.82 11.42 -27.19
C ARG A 122 -24.61 10.93 -28.41
N SER A 123 -24.47 9.66 -28.80
CA SER A 123 -25.23 9.08 -29.91
C SER A 123 -26.65 8.66 -29.55
N ALA A 124 -27.02 8.68 -28.26
CA ALA A 124 -28.35 8.33 -27.78
C ALA A 124 -29.26 9.55 -27.52
N ASP A 125 -28.72 10.76 -27.62
CA ASP A 125 -29.41 12.05 -27.51
C ASP A 125 -29.76 12.63 -28.90
#